data_AF-A0A6J7IPR0-F1
#
_entry.id   AF-A0A6J7IPR0-F1
#
_cell.length_a   1.000
_cell.length_b   1.000
_cell.length_c   1.000
_cell.angle_alpha   90.00
_cell.angle_beta   90.00
_cell.angle_gamma   90.00
#
_symmetry.space_group_name_H-M   'P 1'
#
loop_
_entity.id
_entity.type
_entity.pdbx_description
1 polymer ?
#
loop_
_entity_poly.entity_id
_entity_poly.type
_entity_poly.pdbx_seq_one_letter_code
_entity_poly.pdbx_strand_id
1 'polypeptide(L)' 'MIPATVRSTSPGGDVIIVGDDGFSLTVPRSVVEASVFRLLRVGQRLGVTLDDGAPVRIDLP' A
#
# COMPACT_ATOMS: atom_id res chain seq x y z
N MET A 1 -1.22 -12.15 -0.95
CA MET A 1 -1.81 -10.86 -0.51
C MET A 1 -1.68 -10.77 0.99
N ILE A 2 -1.24 -9.63 1.50
CA ILE A 2 -0.95 -9.39 2.91
C ILE A 2 -1.81 -8.22 3.39
N PRO A 3 -2.57 -8.36 4.48
CA PRO A 3 -3.34 -7.26 5.04
C PRO A 3 -2.41 -6.19 5.62
N ALA A 4 -2.70 -4.94 5.29
CA ALA A 4 -1.92 -3.80 5.74
C ALA A 4 -2.82 -2.57 5.96
N THR A 5 -2.30 -1.59 6.69
CA THR A 5 -2.94 -0.30 6.93
C THR A 5 -2.05 0.82 6.43
N VAL A 6 -2.64 1.78 5.72
CA VAL A 6 -1.93 2.99 5.29
C VAL A 6 -1.52 3.80 6.50
N ARG A 7 -0.23 4.04 6.67
CA ARG A 7 0.32 4.82 7.77
C ARG A 7 0.65 6.25 7.35
N SER A 8 1.11 6.45 6.12
CA SER A 8 1.43 7.78 5.61
C SER A 8 1.33 7.82 4.09
N THR A 9 1.03 9.01 3.55
CA THR A 9 1.04 9.29 2.11
C THR A 9 2.02 10.43 1.86
N SER A 10 3.03 10.18 1.01
CA SER A 10 3.99 11.19 0.61
C SER A 10 3.36 12.18 -0.39
N PRO A 11 3.75 13.47 -0.38
CA PRO A 11 3.40 14.41 -1.45
C PRO A 11 3.82 13.94 -2.84
N GLY A 12 4.83 13.06 -2.93
CA GLY A 12 5.29 12.43 -4.17
C GLY A 12 4.38 11.32 -4.70
N GLY A 13 3.35 10.91 -3.94
CA GLY A 13 2.40 9.86 -4.32
C GLY A 13 2.76 8.45 -3.82
N ASP A 14 3.94 8.27 -3.23
CA ASP A 14 4.31 7.03 -2.54
C ASP A 14 3.53 6.89 -1.23
N VAL A 15 3.26 5.65 -0.82
CA VAL A 15 2.44 5.34 0.34
C VAL A 15 3.18 4.39 1.26
N ILE A 16 3.27 4.73 2.55
CA ILE A 16 3.82 3.84 3.56
C ILE A 16 2.68 3.05 4.16
N ILE A 17 2.79 1.73 4.12
CA ILE A 17 1.86 0.80 4.72
C ILE A 17 2.53 0.03 5.86
N VAL A 18 1.73 -0.41 6.83
CA VAL A 18 2.16 -1.30 7.90
C VAL A 18 1.31 -2.57 7.86
N GLY A 19 1.97 -3.71 7.74
CA GLY A 19 1.34 -5.03 7.81
C GLY A 19 0.87 -5.36 9.23
N ASP A 20 -0.12 -6.23 9.36
CA ASP A 20 -0.64 -6.65 10.67
C ASP A 20 0.41 -7.40 11.54
N ASP A 21 1.40 -8.00 10.89
CA ASP A 21 2.59 -8.64 11.49
C ASP A 21 3.71 -7.64 11.84
N GLY A 22 3.51 -6.35 11.57
CA GLY A 22 4.39 -5.26 11.98
C GLY A 22 5.46 -4.86 10.98
N PHE A 23 5.53 -5.46 9.77
CA PHE A 23 6.45 -4.92 8.75
C PHE A 23 5.95 -3.55 8.25
N SER A 24 6.89 -2.74 7.78
CA SER A 24 6.60 -1.47 7.11
C SER A 24 7.14 -1.53 5.69
N LEU A 25 6.33 -1.13 4.72
CA LEU A 25 6.69 -1.17 3.31
C LEU A 25 6.32 0.15 2.64
N THR A 26 7.19 0.63 1.75
CA THR A 26 6.86 1.75 0.87
C THR A 26 6.28 1.20 -0.42
N VAL A 27 5.05 1.61 -0.72
CA VAL A 27 4.40 1.35 -1.99
C VAL A 27 4.70 2.51 -2.94
N PRO A 28 5.36 2.26 -4.08
CA PRO A 28 5.58 3.28 -5.10
C PRO A 28 4.28 3.82 -5.65
N ARG A 29 4.27 5.11 -6.01
CA ARG A 29 3.14 5.77 -6.67
C ARG A 29 2.59 5.01 -7.87
N SER A 30 3.45 4.40 -8.70
CA SER A 30 3.04 3.66 -9.90
C SER A 30 2.10 2.50 -9.56
N VAL A 31 2.30 1.83 -8.43
CA VAL A 31 1.45 0.73 -7.96
C VAL A 31 0.13 1.27 -7.44
N VAL A 32 0.16 2.41 -6.74
CA VAL A 32 -1.04 3.10 -6.26
C VAL A 32 -1.90 3.58 -7.43
N GLU A 33 -1.29 4.17 -8.46
CA GLU A 33 -1.98 4.64 -9.67
C GLU A 33 -2.50 3.50 -10.55
N ALA A 34 -1.79 2.37 -10.59
CA ALA A 34 -2.27 1.15 -11.25
C ALA A 34 -3.43 0.50 -10.50
N SER A 35 -3.61 0.83 -9.21
CA SER A 35 -4.72 0.35 -8.40
C SER A 35 -5.98 1.15 -8.74
N VAL A 36 -7.15 0.53 -8.58
CA VAL A 36 -8.44 1.17 -8.90
C VAL A 36 -8.75 2.36 -7.97
N PHE A 37 -7.99 2.51 -6.88
CA PHE A 37 -8.18 3.53 -5.86
C PHE A 37 -7.39 4.78 -6.21
N ARG A 38 -8.08 5.83 -6.68
CA ARG A 38 -7.45 7.13 -7.00
C ARG A 38 -6.81 7.82 -5.80
N LEU A 39 -7.23 7.48 -4.57
CA LEU A 39 -6.77 8.09 -3.34
C LEU A 39 -6.74 7.05 -2.22
N LEU A 40 -5.59 6.89 -1.59
CA LEU A 40 -5.43 6.15 -0.34
C LEU A 40 -5.40 7.14 0.83
N ARG A 41 -6.02 6.77 1.94
CA ARG A 41 -6.08 7.61 3.16
C ARG A 41 -5.33 6.95 4.30
N VAL A 42 -4.67 7.76 5.13
CA VAL A 42 -4.09 7.27 6.39
C VAL A 42 -5.18 6.60 7.24
N GLY A 43 -4.87 5.42 7.77
CA GLY A 43 -5.79 4.55 8.51
C GLY A 43 -6.62 3.61 7.63
N GLN A 44 -6.52 3.70 6.29
CA GLN A 44 -7.24 2.81 5.40
C GLN A 44 -6.62 1.42 5.40
N ARG A 45 -7.47 0.38 5.54
CA ARG A 45 -7.06 -1.02 5.45
C ARG A 45 -7.11 -1.50 4.00
N LEU A 46 -6.08 -2.26 3.61
CA LEU A 46 -5.82 -2.70 2.24
C LEU A 46 -5.20 -4.10 2.26
N GLY A 47 -5.32 -4.82 1.15
CA GLY A 47 -4.52 -6.00 0.84
C GLY A 47 -3.39 -5.63 -0.12
N VAL A 48 -2.16 -6.07 0.16
CA VAL A 48 -1.00 -5.79 -0.69
C VAL A 48 -0.43 -7.10 -1.23
N THR A 49 -0.23 -7.16 -2.54
CA THR A 49 0.45 -8.29 -3.17
C THR A 49 1.88 -7.91 -3.46
N LEU A 50 2.79 -8.77 -3.00
CA LEU A 50 4.23 -8.63 -3.19
C LEU A 50 4.71 -9.59 -4.27
N ASP A 51 5.68 -9.17 -5.06
CA ASP A 51 6.49 -9.99 -5.96
C ASP A 51 7.96 -9.77 -5.62
N ASP A 52 8.69 -10.84 -5.30
CA ASP A 52 10.07 -10.79 -4.77
C ASP A 52 10.29 -9.75 -3.64
N GLY A 53 9.29 -9.59 -2.77
CA GLY A 53 9.32 -8.62 -1.65
C GLY A 53 8.96 -7.18 -2.02
N ALA A 54 8.78 -6.86 -3.31
CA ALA A 54 8.34 -5.55 -3.79
C ALA A 54 6.82 -5.50 -3.97
N PRO A 55 6.14 -4.39 -3.65
CA PRO A 55 4.70 -4.26 -3.87
C PRO A 55 4.40 -4.14 -5.36
N VAL A 56 3.47 -4.96 -5.85
CA VAL A 56 3.03 -4.95 -7.25
C VAL A 56 1.56 -4.62 -7.42
N ARG A 57 0.76 -4.76 -6.36
CA ARG A 57 -0.68 -4.49 -6.40
C ARG A 57 -1.26 -4.17 -5.02
N ILE A 58 -2.27 -3.30 -5.00
CA ILE A 58 -3.10 -3.01 -3.83
C ILE A 58 -4.57 -3.29 -4.15
N ASP A 59 -5.25 -3.97 -3.23
CA ASP A 59 -6.69 -4.24 -3.28
C ASP A 59 -7.35 -3.78 -1.97
N LEU A 60 -8.66 -3.49 -1.99
CA LEU A 60 -9.42 -3.35 -0.74
C LEU A 60 -9.77 -4.75 -0.20
N PRO A 61 -9.81 -4.92 1.14
CA PRO A 61 -10.32 -6.16 1.73
C PRO A 61 -11.80 -6.40 1.39
#